data_AF-A0AAV8YLI9-F1
#
_entry.id   AF-A0AAV8YLI9-F1
#
_cell.length_a   1.000
_cell.length_b   1.000
_cell.length_c   1.000
_cell.angle_alpha   90.00
_cell.angle_beta   90.00
_cell.angle_gamma   90.00
#
_symmetry.space_group_name_H-M   'P 1'
#
loop_
_entity.id
_entity.type
_entity.pdbx_description
1 polymer ?
#
loop_
_entity_poly.entity_id
_entity_poly.type
_entity_poly.pdbx_seq_one_letter_code
_entity_poly.pdbx_strand_id
1 'polypeptide(L)'
;MPLNERDRIEILMMIGVGDRMRTQQRDREPVSQSTVSRIERKYRELGHVRDAPRQGRPKINENVQQDVILSALENPHCTVRQVSRDLNIGKSSVSNIFKKVKYHPYRVRLIHELAEDDFDRRTEFCEYMMDHNNQNNGFIANILFSDEATFF
;
A
#
# COMPACT_ATOMS: atom_id res chain seq x y z
N MET A 1 7.10 24.63 20.47
CA MET A 1 7.21 24.00 19.12
C MET A 1 8.46 23.13 19.04
N PRO A 2 8.50 22.07 18.18
CA PRO A 2 9.72 21.30 17.96
C PRO A 2 10.79 22.13 17.24
N LEU A 3 12.04 22.09 17.72
CA LEU A 3 13.14 22.81 17.09
C LEU A 3 13.52 22.19 15.74
N ASN A 4 13.65 23.03 14.71
CA ASN A 4 14.13 22.61 13.40
C ASN A 4 15.65 22.41 13.41
N GLU A 5 16.20 21.73 12.40
CA GLU A 5 17.64 21.42 12.29
C GLU A 5 18.51 22.68 12.36
N ARG A 6 18.09 23.77 11.69
CA ARG A 6 18.77 25.08 11.74
C ARG A 6 18.86 25.64 13.15
N ASP A 7 17.78 25.57 13.92
CA ASP A 7 17.74 26.09 15.29
C ASP A 7 18.66 25.27 16.21
N ARG A 8 18.77 23.95 15.97
CA ARG A 8 19.68 23.08 16.72
C ARG A 8 21.15 23.37 16.40
N ILE A 9 21.49 23.66 15.13
CA ILE A 9 22.84 24.09 14.73
C ILE A 9 23.19 25.43 15.36
N GLU A 10 22.26 26.39 15.32
CA GLU A 10 22.43 27.72 15.93
C GLU A 10 22.72 27.61 17.43
N ILE A 11 22.01 26.72 18.15
CA ILE A 11 22.28 26.42 19.56
C ILE A 11 23.70 25.86 19.75
N LEU A 12 24.17 24.95 18.89
CA LEU A 12 25.53 24.41 19.00
C LEU A 12 26.59 25.47 18.72
N MET A 13 26.37 26.35 17.73
CA MET A 13 27.27 27.48 17.45
C MET A 13 27.38 28.42 18.66
N MET A 14 26.26 28.70 19.34
CA MET A 14 26.24 29.48 20.59
C MET A 14 26.97 28.80 21.75
N ILE A 15 27.10 27.47 21.75
CA ILE A 15 27.88 26.72 22.75
C ILE A 15 29.38 26.73 22.42
N GLY A 16 29.73 26.54 21.13
CA GLY A 16 31.11 26.32 20.67
C GLY A 16 31.93 27.58 20.40
N VAL A 17 31.29 28.71 20.05
CA VAL A 17 31.97 30.00 19.90
C VAL A 17 31.93 30.69 21.26
N GLY A 18 33.10 30.78 21.95
CA GLY A 18 33.26 31.58 23.17
C GLY A 18 32.70 32.98 22.93
N ASP A 19 31.68 33.43 23.66
CA ASP A 19 31.80 33.85 25.06
C ASP A 19 30.53 33.57 25.88
N ARG A 20 29.75 32.52 25.57
CA ARG A 20 28.40 32.30 26.17
C ARG A 20 27.47 33.52 26.05
N MET A 21 27.81 34.47 25.19
CA MET A 21 27.05 35.68 24.91
C MET A 21 26.15 35.41 23.72
N ARG A 22 24.83 35.56 23.92
CA ARG A 22 23.87 35.55 22.82
C ARG A 22 24.16 36.76 21.92
N THR A 23 24.87 36.56 20.81
CA THR A 23 25.22 37.63 19.87
C THR A 23 24.03 38.16 19.06
N GLN A 24 22.85 37.53 19.15
CA GLN A 24 21.60 38.07 18.63
C GLN A 24 20.42 37.79 19.57
N GLN A 25 19.80 38.85 20.07
CA GLN A 25 18.52 38.81 20.76
C GLN A 25 17.41 38.63 19.72
N ARG A 26 17.06 37.37 19.44
CA ARG A 26 15.82 37.05 18.74
C ARG A 26 14.70 36.92 19.76
N ASP A 27 13.52 37.46 19.45
CA ASP A 27 12.26 37.20 20.14
C ASP A 27 11.82 35.74 19.95
N ARG A 28 12.62 34.81 20.47
CA ARG A 28 12.33 33.38 20.46
C ARG A 28 11.96 32.97 21.86
N GLU A 29 10.94 32.13 21.95
CA GLU A 29 10.58 31.49 23.21
C GLU A 29 11.81 30.82 23.83
N PRO A 30 12.01 30.95 25.16
CA PRO A 30 13.16 30.36 25.82
C PRO A 30 13.20 28.84 25.61
N VAL A 31 14.29 28.35 25.01
CA VAL A 31 14.56 26.90 24.90
C VAL A 31 15.03 26.40 26.27
N SER A 32 14.44 25.29 26.74
CA SER A 32 14.82 24.73 28.04
C SER A 32 16.29 24.28 28.07
N GLN A 33 16.96 24.45 29.21
CA GLN A 33 18.35 24.01 29.41
C GLN A 33 18.51 22.49 29.14
N SER A 34 17.50 21.69 29.53
CA SER A 34 17.47 20.25 29.25
C SER A 34 17.45 19.93 27.75
N THR A 35 16.83 20.77 26.94
CA THR A 35 16.80 20.62 25.47
C THR A 35 18.17 20.94 24.88
N VAL A 36 18.83 21.99 25.36
CA VAL A 36 20.19 22.38 24.97
C VAL A 36 21.19 21.27 25.29
N SER A 37 21.17 20.76 26.52
CA SER A 37 22.04 19.65 26.95
C SER A 37 21.82 18.37 26.12
N ARG A 38 20.56 18.04 25.78
CA ARG A 38 20.26 16.89 24.90
C ARG A 38 20.80 17.09 23.48
N ILE A 39 20.73 18.31 22.94
CA ILE A 39 21.27 18.63 21.59
C ILE A 39 22.79 18.52 21.59
N GLU A 40 23.46 19.11 22.58
CA GLU A 40 24.92 19.04 22.71
C GLU A 40 25.41 17.60 22.86
N ARG A 41 24.80 16.83 23.78
CA ARG A 41 25.15 15.42 23.98
C ARG A 41 24.98 14.62 22.70
N LYS A 42 23.83 14.77 22.02
CA LYS A 42 23.57 14.09 20.74
C LYS A 42 24.64 14.44 19.70
N TYR A 43 25.04 15.70 19.60
CA TYR A 43 26.08 16.12 18.66
C TYR A 43 27.44 15.53 19.00
N ARG A 44 27.83 15.51 20.29
CA ARG A 44 29.07 14.87 20.74
C ARG A 44 29.10 13.36 20.46
N GLU A 45 27.96 12.68 20.56
CA GLU A 45 27.84 11.24 20.34
C GLU A 45 27.74 10.85 18.85
N LEU A 46 26.93 11.55 18.05
CA LEU A 46 26.60 11.16 16.66
C LEU A 46 27.24 12.05 15.59
N GLY A 47 27.82 13.20 15.97
CA GLY A 47 28.39 14.19 15.04
C GLY A 47 27.36 15.03 14.27
N HIS A 48 26.06 14.86 14.53
CA HIS A 48 25.00 15.61 13.85
C HIS A 48 23.78 15.90 14.74
N VAL A 49 22.96 16.89 14.37
CA VAL A 49 21.75 17.30 15.13
C VAL A 49 20.43 16.73 14.59
N ARG A 50 20.49 15.90 13.54
CA ARG A 50 19.32 15.27 12.93
C ARG A 50 18.57 14.39 13.92
N ASP A 51 17.29 14.16 13.64
CA ASP A 51 16.52 13.18 14.40
C ASP A 51 17.11 11.79 14.15
N ALA A 52 17.32 11.06 15.25
CA ALA A 52 17.77 9.68 15.16
C ALA A 52 16.64 8.83 14.57
N PRO A 53 16.97 7.76 13.81
CA PRO A 53 15.96 6.82 13.35
C PRO A 53 15.22 6.27 14.57
N ARG A 54 13.90 6.46 14.57
CA ARG A 54 13.04 5.92 15.63
C ARG A 54 12.83 4.43 15.35
N GLN A 55 12.92 3.61 16.38
CA GLN A 55 12.42 2.24 16.29
C GLN A 55 10.91 2.33 16.06
N GLY A 56 10.49 2.03 14.83
CA GLY A 56 9.09 1.99 14.46
C GLY A 56 8.37 0.81 15.10
N ARG A 57 7.07 0.67 14.80
CA ARG A 57 6.31 -0.52 15.20
C ARG A 57 6.98 -1.78 14.64
N PRO A 58 7.13 -2.86 15.43
CA PRO A 58 7.65 -4.13 14.93
C PRO A 58 6.87 -4.60 13.70
N LYS A 59 7.60 -5.03 12.67
CA LYS A 59 7.00 -5.63 11.48
C LYS A 59 6.45 -7.02 11.83
N ILE A 60 5.38 -7.41 11.13
CA ILE A 60 4.87 -8.79 11.22
C ILE A 60 5.97 -9.74 10.74
N ASN A 61 6.07 -10.90 11.40
CA ASN A 61 7.03 -11.95 11.06
C ASN A 61 6.85 -12.39 9.59
N GLU A 62 7.96 -12.63 8.89
CA GLU A 62 7.96 -13.01 7.48
C GLU A 62 7.33 -14.38 7.25
N ASN A 63 7.53 -15.34 8.16
CA ASN A 63 6.89 -16.67 8.09
C ASN A 63 5.36 -16.52 8.15
N VAL A 64 4.87 -15.71 9.08
CA VAL A 64 3.43 -15.41 9.23
C VAL A 64 2.87 -14.73 7.98
N GLN A 65 3.67 -13.89 7.33
CA GLN A 65 3.29 -13.27 6.06
C GLN A 65 3.14 -14.33 4.95
N GLN A 66 4.07 -15.28 4.87
CA GLN A 66 4.03 -16.37 3.90
C GLN A 66 2.81 -17.27 4.11
N ASP A 67 2.52 -17.67 5.35
CA ASP A 67 1.36 -18.52 5.67
C ASP A 67 0.04 -17.87 5.24
N VAL A 68 -0.10 -16.55 5.47
CA VAL A 68 -1.27 -15.79 5.01
C VAL A 68 -1.38 -15.78 3.48
N ILE A 69 -0.28 -15.64 2.76
CA ILE A 69 -0.28 -15.65 1.30
C ILE A 69 -0.63 -17.05 0.77
N LEU A 70 -0.03 -18.10 1.35
CA LEU A 70 -0.31 -19.49 0.99
C LEU A 70 -1.80 -19.82 1.16
N SER A 71 -2.44 -19.35 2.23
CA SER A 71 -3.89 -19.58 2.43
C SER A 71 -4.76 -19.05 1.29
N ALA A 72 -4.36 -17.94 0.66
CA ALA A 72 -5.08 -17.37 -0.48
C ALA A 72 -4.72 -18.04 -1.82
N LEU A 73 -3.53 -18.66 -1.92
CA LEU A 73 -3.14 -19.47 -3.08
C LEU A 73 -3.87 -20.81 -3.10
N GLU A 74 -3.97 -21.48 -1.96
CA GLU A 74 -4.69 -22.76 -1.82
C GLU A 74 -6.20 -22.58 -1.98
N ASN A 75 -6.74 -21.49 -1.43
CA ASN A 75 -8.15 -21.16 -1.55
C ASN A 75 -8.35 -19.66 -1.85
N PRO A 76 -8.49 -19.29 -3.14
CA PRO A 76 -8.74 -17.90 -3.55
C PRO A 76 -10.05 -17.30 -3.00
N HIS A 77 -10.98 -18.13 -2.54
CA HIS A 77 -12.26 -17.72 -1.94
C HIS A 77 -12.19 -17.58 -0.42
N CYS A 78 -11.02 -17.78 0.21
CA CYS A 78 -10.88 -17.63 1.65
C CYS A 78 -11.22 -16.20 2.11
N THR A 79 -11.83 -16.09 3.28
CA THR A 79 -12.12 -14.78 3.87
C THR A 79 -11.03 -14.34 4.82
N VAL A 80 -10.82 -13.04 4.96
CA VAL A 80 -9.91 -12.46 5.98
C VAL A 80 -10.22 -12.99 7.38
N ARG A 81 -11.50 -13.26 7.70
CA ARG A 81 -11.91 -13.79 9.01
C ARG A 81 -11.49 -15.26 9.18
N GLN A 82 -11.62 -16.05 8.13
CA GLN A 82 -11.23 -17.45 8.11
C GLN A 82 -9.71 -17.57 8.32
N VAL A 83 -8.92 -16.90 7.48
CA VAL A 83 -7.44 -16.89 7.59
C VAL A 83 -6.97 -16.38 8.96
N SER A 84 -7.63 -15.34 9.48
CA SER A 84 -7.35 -14.81 10.83
C SER A 84 -7.56 -15.85 11.94
N ARG A 85 -8.62 -16.66 11.85
CA ARG A 85 -8.90 -17.72 12.81
C ARG A 85 -7.94 -18.88 12.64
N ASP A 86 -7.69 -19.30 11.41
CA ASP A 86 -6.91 -20.49 11.11
C ASP A 86 -5.42 -20.31 11.49
N LEU A 87 -4.89 -19.08 11.32
CA LEU A 87 -3.51 -18.74 11.67
C LEU A 87 -3.36 -18.02 13.03
N ASN A 88 -4.46 -17.80 13.77
CA ASN A 88 -4.48 -17.03 15.02
C ASN A 88 -3.85 -15.61 14.92
N ILE A 89 -4.12 -14.91 13.83
CA ILE A 89 -3.61 -13.55 13.56
C ILE A 89 -4.77 -12.56 13.60
N GLY A 90 -4.53 -11.31 14.03
CA GLY A 90 -5.54 -10.26 13.94
C GLY A 90 -6.00 -9.98 12.50
N LYS A 91 -7.32 -9.82 12.30
CA LYS A 91 -7.94 -9.55 10.98
C LYS A 91 -7.33 -8.37 10.23
N SER A 92 -6.96 -7.30 10.96
CA SER A 92 -6.29 -6.12 10.40
C SER A 92 -4.91 -6.44 9.84
N SER A 93 -4.14 -7.30 10.52
CA SER A 93 -2.84 -7.77 10.06
C SER A 93 -2.98 -8.59 8.77
N VAL A 94 -3.92 -9.53 8.72
CA VAL A 94 -4.22 -10.31 7.49
C VAL A 94 -4.59 -9.38 6.33
N SER A 95 -5.50 -8.43 6.56
CA SER A 95 -5.89 -7.45 5.53
C SER A 95 -4.71 -6.58 5.07
N ASN A 96 -3.84 -6.15 5.99
CA ASN A 96 -2.64 -5.38 5.65
C ASN A 96 -1.64 -6.21 4.83
N ILE A 97 -1.48 -7.50 5.13
CA ILE A 97 -0.64 -8.41 4.36
C ILE A 97 -1.17 -8.52 2.93
N PHE A 98 -2.46 -8.84 2.74
CA PHE A 98 -3.07 -8.90 1.41
C PHE A 98 -2.91 -7.59 0.62
N LYS A 99 -3.11 -6.44 1.26
CA LYS A 99 -2.88 -5.13 0.62
C LYS A 99 -1.42 -4.94 0.20
N LYS A 100 -0.46 -5.36 1.03
CA LYS A 100 0.99 -5.24 0.75
C LYS A 100 1.40 -6.07 -0.46
N VAL A 101 0.80 -7.24 -0.65
CA VAL A 101 1.02 -8.09 -1.83
C VAL A 101 0.07 -7.79 -3.00
N LYS A 102 -0.71 -6.71 -2.93
CA LYS A 102 -1.66 -6.27 -3.96
C LYS A 102 -2.74 -7.31 -4.30
N TYR A 103 -3.17 -8.10 -3.32
CA TYR A 103 -4.32 -8.98 -3.49
C TYR A 103 -5.60 -8.16 -3.35
N HIS A 104 -6.50 -8.36 -4.31
CA HIS A 104 -7.79 -7.68 -4.37
C HIS A 104 -8.91 -8.71 -4.19
N PRO A 105 -9.90 -8.44 -3.32
CA PRO A 105 -11.07 -9.29 -3.24
C PRO A 105 -11.75 -9.38 -4.61
N TYR A 106 -11.94 -10.60 -5.10
CA TYR A 106 -12.73 -10.83 -6.30
C TYR A 106 -14.22 -10.80 -5.96
N ARG A 107 -15.02 -10.08 -6.74
CA ARG A 107 -16.47 -10.09 -6.62
C ARG A 107 -17.02 -11.15 -7.56
N VAL A 108 -17.58 -12.22 -6.98
CA VAL A 108 -18.26 -13.27 -7.75
C VAL A 108 -19.35 -12.63 -8.61
N ARG A 109 -19.31 -12.91 -9.92
CA ARG A 109 -20.35 -12.55 -10.86
C ARG A 109 -21.18 -13.79 -11.13
N LEU A 110 -22.50 -13.67 -10.97
CA LEU A 110 -23.41 -14.71 -11.43
C LEU A 110 -23.45 -14.62 -12.96
N ILE A 111 -22.95 -15.65 -13.61
CA ILE A 111 -22.99 -15.83 -15.06
C ILE A 111 -23.82 -17.07 -15.36
N HIS A 112 -24.38 -17.15 -16.57
CA HIS A 112 -25.05 -18.36 -17.02
C HIS A 112 -24.05 -19.52 -17.00
N GLU A 113 -24.50 -20.67 -16.49
CA GLU A 113 -23.75 -21.91 -16.56
C GLU A 113 -23.63 -22.32 -18.03
N LEU A 114 -22.43 -22.73 -18.43
CA LEU A 114 -22.14 -23.19 -19.79
C LEU A 114 -22.12 -24.71 -19.78
N ALA A 115 -22.77 -25.33 -20.75
CA ALA A 115 -22.62 -26.75 -21.00
C ALA A 115 -21.22 -27.07 -21.58
N GLU A 116 -20.81 -28.33 -21.53
CA GLU A 116 -19.50 -28.77 -22.02
C GLU A 116 -19.28 -28.41 -23.50
N ASP A 117 -20.30 -28.58 -24.35
CA ASP A 117 -20.25 -28.23 -25.78
C ASP A 117 -20.27 -26.71 -26.06
N ASP A 118 -20.70 -25.87 -25.10
CA ASP A 118 -20.86 -24.43 -25.36
C ASP A 118 -19.52 -23.74 -25.52
N PHE A 119 -18.45 -24.26 -24.91
CA PHE A 119 -17.11 -23.68 -25.02
C PHE A 119 -16.60 -23.74 -26.47
N ASP A 120 -16.74 -24.88 -27.11
CA ASP A 120 -16.29 -25.10 -28.48
C ASP A 120 -17.15 -24.28 -29.45
N ARG A 121 -18.48 -24.36 -29.33
CA ARG A 121 -19.40 -23.59 -30.20
C ARG A 121 -19.18 -22.08 -30.13
N ARG A 122 -18.89 -21.55 -28.94
CA ARG A 122 -18.61 -20.12 -28.77
C ARG A 122 -17.27 -19.73 -29.40
N THR A 123 -16.26 -20.59 -29.30
CA THR A 123 -14.95 -20.37 -29.92
C THR A 123 -15.07 -20.39 -31.44
N GLU A 124 -15.73 -21.41 -32.00
CA GLU A 124 -15.99 -21.54 -33.43
C GLU A 124 -16.75 -20.32 -33.97
N PHE A 125 -17.79 -19.85 -33.26
CA PHE A 125 -18.52 -18.66 -33.64
C PHE A 125 -17.63 -17.41 -33.65
N CYS A 126 -16.78 -17.23 -32.62
CA CYS A 126 -15.86 -16.09 -32.56
C CYS A 126 -14.85 -16.14 -33.72
N GLU A 127 -14.25 -17.29 -34.00
CA GLU A 127 -13.32 -17.49 -35.11
C GLU A 127 -13.99 -17.20 -36.45
N TYR A 128 -15.18 -17.77 -36.68
CA TYR A 128 -15.99 -17.51 -37.86
C TYR A 128 -16.25 -16.00 -38.06
N MET A 129 -16.70 -15.30 -37.01
CA MET A 129 -16.98 -13.87 -37.08
C MET A 129 -15.73 -13.03 -37.37
N MET A 130 -14.58 -13.39 -36.77
CA MET A 130 -13.30 -12.72 -37.01
C MET A 130 -12.84 -12.90 -38.46
N ASP A 131 -12.90 -14.11 -38.99
CA ASP A 131 -12.49 -14.40 -40.37
C ASP A 131 -13.34 -13.65 -41.40
N HIS A 132 -14.66 -13.62 -41.21
CA HIS A 132 -15.57 -12.91 -42.11
C HIS A 132 -15.34 -11.39 -42.07
N ASN A 133 -15.03 -10.84 -40.90
CA ASN A 133 -14.68 -9.43 -40.77
C ASN A 133 -13.32 -9.10 -41.40
N ASN A 134 -12.33 -10.00 -41.33
CA ASN A 134 -11.04 -9.83 -41.96
C ASN A 134 -11.12 -9.88 -43.50
N GLN A 135 -12.00 -10.73 -44.05
CA GLN A 135 -12.21 -10.84 -45.48
C GLN A 135 -13.04 -9.69 -46.06
N ASN A 136 -14.01 -9.18 -45.27
CA ASN A 136 -14.84 -8.05 -45.64
C ASN A 136 -14.91 -7.05 -44.47
N ASN A 137 -14.15 -5.97 -44.60
CA ASN A 137 -14.04 -4.91 -43.58
C ASN A 137 -15.38 -4.24 -43.20
N GLY A 138 -16.45 -4.44 -43.98
CA GLY A 138 -17.80 -3.94 -43.71
C GLY A 138 -18.77 -4.99 -43.16
N PHE A 139 -18.34 -6.23 -42.94
CA PHE A 139 -19.22 -7.35 -42.56
C PHE A 139 -20.01 -7.06 -41.28
N ILE A 140 -19.33 -6.69 -40.19
CA ILE A 140 -19.97 -6.40 -38.90
C ILE A 140 -20.96 -5.23 -39.02
N ALA A 141 -20.63 -4.22 -39.83
CA ALA A 141 -21.48 -3.04 -40.01
C ALA A 141 -22.82 -3.35 -40.72
N ASN A 142 -22.91 -4.49 -41.41
CA ASN A 142 -24.12 -4.93 -42.10
C ASN A 142 -25.00 -5.87 -41.25
N ILE A 143 -24.60 -6.16 -40.01
CA ILE A 143 -25.36 -7.03 -39.10
C ILE A 143 -26.28 -6.17 -38.23
N LEU A 144 -27.56 -6.50 -38.25
CA LEU A 144 -28.56 -5.94 -37.34
C LEU A 144 -28.89 -6.96 -36.25
N PHE A 145 -28.59 -6.62 -35.00
CA PHE A 145 -28.96 -7.43 -33.84
C PHE A 145 -30.28 -6.94 -33.24
N SER A 146 -31.11 -7.89 -32.81
CA SER A 146 -32.34 -7.63 -32.06
C SER A 146 -32.43 -8.60 -30.88
N ASP A 147 -33.03 -8.15 -29.78
CA ASP A 147 -33.30 -8.96 -28.59
C ASP A 147 -34.66 -8.57 -28.00
N GLU A 148 -35.29 -9.48 -27.27
CA GLU A 148 -36.57 -9.24 -26.59
C GLU A 148 -36.34 -9.09 -25.09
N ALA A 149 -36.88 -8.01 -24.50
CA ALA A 149 -36.81 -7.77 -23.08
C ALA A 149 -38.22 -7.67 -22.47
N THR A 150 -38.45 -8.43 -21.41
CA THR A 150 -39.65 -8.30 -20.56
C THR A 150 -39.47 -7.19 -19.53
N PHE A 151 -40.41 -6.25 -19.50
CA PHE A 151 -40.50 -5.20 -18.48
C PHE A 151 -41.70 -5.50 -17.56
N PHE A 152 -41.47 -5.46 -16.25
CA PHE A 152 -42.48 -5.68 -15.20
C PHE A 152 -42.78 -4.39 -14.45
#